data_AF-A0A5M3MA72-F1
#
_entry.id   AF-A0A5M3MA72-F1
#
_cell.length_a   1.000
_cell.length_b   1.000
_cell.length_c   1.000
_cell.angle_alpha   90.00
_cell.angle_beta   90.00
_cell.angle_gamma   90.00
#
_symmetry.space_group_name_H-M   'P 1'
#
loop_
_entity.id
_entity.type
_entity.pdbx_description
1 polymer ?
#
loop_
_entity_poly.entity_id
_entity_poly.type
_entity_poly.pdbx_seq_one_letter_code
_entity_poly.pdbx_strand_id
1 'polypeptide(L)'
;MAYEEVTTTTTQTQITGDITPGDLVSVNHERYGRREGLVVGQYMDYAGRQIVEVQLEPHEIYQAWYPTVTRVKRTVSYARPQIARPRERTVERRIYW
;
A
#
# COMPACT_ATOMS: atom_id res chain seq x y z
N MET A 1 21.98 28.58 39.30
CA MET A 1 22.13 27.17 38.88
C MET A 1 21.12 26.93 37.77
N ALA A 2 21.56 26.92 36.52
CA ALA A 2 20.70 26.75 35.36
C ALA A 2 20.72 25.27 34.96
N TYR A 3 19.54 24.67 34.77
CA TYR A 3 19.40 23.33 34.21
C TYR A 3 19.32 23.45 32.68
N GLU A 4 20.11 22.65 31.99
CA GLU A 4 20.13 22.58 30.53
C GLU A 4 19.30 21.35 30.11
N GLU A 5 18.15 21.57 29.49
CA GLU A 5 17.30 20.49 28.98
C GLU A 5 17.97 19.87 27.74
N VAL A 6 18.55 18.68 27.91
CA VAL A 6 19.08 17.90 26.80
C VAL A 6 17.90 17.25 26.06
N THR A 7 17.37 17.91 25.04
CA THR A 7 16.41 17.31 24.12
C THR A 7 17.13 16.26 23.27
N THR A 8 17.06 14.99 23.68
CA THR A 8 17.52 13.87 22.87
C THR A 8 16.57 13.69 21.69
N THR A 9 16.89 14.29 20.55
CA THR A 9 16.21 13.99 19.29
C THR A 9 16.69 12.64 18.79
N THR A 10 16.01 11.56 19.18
CA THR A 10 16.22 10.22 18.63
C THR A 10 15.92 10.29 17.13
N THR A 11 16.97 10.35 16.32
CA THR A 11 16.87 10.27 14.87
C THR A 11 16.54 8.81 14.53
N GLN A 12 15.26 8.51 14.38
CA GLN A 12 14.82 7.22 13.85
C GLN A 12 15.15 7.18 12.35
N THR A 13 16.14 6.36 11.99
CA THR A 13 16.40 6.01 10.60
C THR A 13 15.15 5.33 10.02
N GLN A 14 14.38 6.07 9.23
CA GLN A 14 13.18 5.57 8.56
C GLN A 14 13.54 4.54 7.50
N ILE A 15 13.58 3.26 7.90
CA ILE A 15 13.54 2.12 6.96
C ILE A 15 12.11 1.60 6.80
N THR A 16 11.15 2.14 7.56
CA THR A 16 9.81 1.58 7.66
C THR A 16 8.80 2.68 7.38
N GLY A 17 8.23 2.67 6.17
CA GLY A 17 7.01 3.43 5.90
C GLY A 17 5.92 2.87 6.79
N ASP A 18 5.58 3.61 7.84
CA ASP A 18 4.59 3.25 8.85
C ASP A 18 3.35 2.67 8.18
N ILE A 19 3.04 1.42 8.50
CA ILE A 19 1.84 0.76 8.03
C ILE A 19 0.70 1.42 8.80
N THR A 20 -0.17 2.12 8.08
CA THR A 20 -1.29 2.86 8.67
C THR A 20 -2.61 2.16 8.39
N PRO A 21 -3.64 2.32 9.24
CA PRO A 21 -4.98 1.86 8.93
C PRO A 21 -5.43 2.41 7.56
N GLY A 22 -5.98 1.53 6.72
CA GLY A 22 -6.34 1.82 5.33
C GLY A 22 -5.29 1.41 4.30
N ASP A 23 -4.06 1.08 4.71
CA ASP A 23 -3.07 0.54 3.78
C ASP A 23 -3.44 -0.87 3.31
N LEU A 24 -3.15 -1.15 2.04
CA LEU A 24 -3.20 -2.50 1.52
C LEU A 24 -1.89 -3.23 1.85
N VAL A 25 -2.01 -4.37 2.51
CA VAL A 25 -0.87 -5.20 2.89
C VAL A 25 -1.06 -6.62 2.40
N SER A 26 0.06 -7.32 2.28
CA SER A 26 0.12 -8.73 2.00
C SER A 26 0.63 -9.46 3.23
N VAL A 27 -0.13 -10.47 3.62
CA VAL A 27 0.16 -11.34 4.76
C VAL A 27 0.28 -12.78 4.28
N ASN A 28 1.16 -13.55 4.92
CA ASN A 28 1.20 -15.00 4.69
C ASN A 28 0.22 -15.67 5.66
N HIS A 29 -0.94 -16.07 5.15
CA HIS A 29 -1.98 -16.75 5.90
C HIS A 29 -1.68 -18.25 5.94
N GLU A 30 -1.60 -18.84 7.13
CA GLU A 30 -1.16 -20.24 7.30
C GLU A 30 -1.93 -21.25 6.44
N ARG A 31 -3.26 -21.07 6.33
CA ARG A 31 -4.14 -21.98 5.57
C ARG A 31 -4.23 -21.70 4.07
N TYR A 32 -4.02 -20.44 3.65
CA TYR A 32 -4.36 -19.97 2.30
C TYR A 32 -3.16 -19.35 1.56
N GLY A 33 -1.98 -19.37 2.18
CA GLY A 33 -0.77 -18.75 1.66
C GLY A 33 -0.85 -17.23 1.64
N ARG A 34 -0.16 -16.61 0.67
CA ARG A 34 -0.08 -15.16 0.56
C ARG A 34 -1.44 -14.56 0.16
N ARG A 35 -2.01 -13.75 1.05
CA ARG A 35 -3.27 -13.02 0.82
C ARG A 35 -3.01 -11.52 0.95
N GLU A 36 -3.81 -10.75 0.23
CA GLU A 36 -3.86 -9.30 0.39
C GLU A 36 -5.06 -8.95 1.26
N GLY A 37 -4.91 -7.90 2.06
CA GLY A 37 -5.97 -7.39 2.90
C GLY A 37 -5.72 -5.94 3.31
N LEU A 38 -6.75 -5.33 3.86
CA LEU A 38 -6.72 -3.95 4.29
C LEU A 38 -6.37 -3.88 5.77
N VAL A 39 -5.47 -2.99 6.15
CA VAL A 39 -5.11 -2.77 7.56
C VAL A 39 -6.25 -2.03 8.26
N VAL A 40 -6.78 -2.63 9.33
CA VAL A 40 -7.84 -2.04 10.16
C VAL A 40 -7.24 -1.38 11.40
N GLY A 41 -6.20 -1.98 11.96
CA GLY A 41 -5.60 -1.53 13.22
C GLY A 41 -4.19 -2.04 13.41
N GLN A 42 -3.51 -1.49 14.40
CA GLN A 42 -2.22 -1.97 14.86
C GLN A 42 -2.04 -1.66 16.34
N TYR A 43 -1.35 -2.55 17.05
CA TYR A 43 -1.01 -2.36 18.45
C TYR A 43 0.27 -3.11 18.81
N MET A 44 0.85 -2.78 19.96
CA MET A 44 2.02 -3.47 20.50
C MET A 44 1.56 -4.49 21.54
N ASP A 45 2.11 -5.71 21.46
CA ASP A 45 1.89 -6.72 22.47
C ASP A 45 2.71 -6.47 23.75
N TYR A 46 2.49 -7.29 24.78
CA TYR A 46 3.20 -7.21 26.05
C TYR A 46 4.72 -7.46 25.94
N ALA A 47 5.16 -8.06 24.83
CA ALA A 47 6.56 -8.34 24.52
C ALA A 47 7.19 -7.26 23.62
N GLY A 48 6.46 -6.16 23.34
CA GLY A 48 6.92 -5.05 22.50
C GLY A 48 6.95 -5.36 21.00
N ARG A 49 6.26 -6.42 20.56
CA ARG A 49 6.11 -6.77 19.13
C ARG A 49 4.89 -6.08 18.55
N GLN A 50 5.03 -5.60 17.33
CA GLN A 50 3.94 -4.95 16.60
C GLN A 50 3.05 -5.99 15.94
N ILE A 51 1.76 -5.92 16.26
CA ILE A 51 0.70 -6.72 15.66
C ILE A 51 -0.14 -5.80 14.77
N VAL A 52 -0.38 -6.25 13.55
CA VAL A 52 -1.21 -5.57 12.55
C VAL A 52 -2.46 -6.39 12.32
N GLU A 53 -3.61 -5.73 12.38
CA GLU A 53 -4.91 -6.34 12.12
C GLU A 53 -5.31 -6.08 10.68
N VAL A 54 -5.50 -7.17 9.93
CA VAL A 54 -5.73 -7.13 8.49
C VAL A 54 -7.07 -7.75 8.18
N GLN A 55 -7.96 -6.97 7.57
CA GLN A 55 -9.22 -7.45 7.03
C GLN A 55 -8.96 -8.21 5.73
N LEU A 56 -9.24 -9.51 5.76
CA LEU A 56 -9.29 -10.39 4.61
C LEU A 56 -10.74 -10.57 4.15
N GLU A 57 -10.92 -10.77 2.85
CA GLU A 57 -12.21 -11.10 2.25
C GLU A 57 -12.52 -12.60 2.46
N PRO A 58 -13.72 -12.99 2.95
CA PRO A 58 -14.95 -12.20 3.07
C PRO A 58 -15.35 -11.95 4.54
N HIS A 59 -14.69 -11.02 5.24
CA HIS A 59 -14.94 -10.62 6.65
C HIS A 59 -14.09 -11.31 7.74
N GLU A 60 -12.94 -11.86 7.40
CA GLU A 60 -12.01 -12.41 8.40
C GLU A 60 -10.99 -11.34 8.83
N ILE A 61 -10.80 -11.13 10.14
CA ILE A 61 -9.73 -10.27 10.66
C ILE A 61 -8.56 -11.16 11.05
N TYR A 62 -7.46 -11.02 10.35
CA TYR A 62 -6.24 -11.77 10.58
C TYR A 62 -5.22 -10.92 11.32
N GLN A 63 -4.70 -11.43 12.44
CA GLN A 63 -3.64 -10.81 13.21
C GLN A 63 -2.29 -11.30 12.71
N ALA A 64 -1.52 -10.41 12.12
CA ALA A 64 -0.20 -10.72 11.60
C ALA A 64 0.88 -9.96 12.36
N TRP A 65 2.00 -10.62 12.62
CA TRP A 65 3.12 -10.01 13.32
C TRP A 65 4.01 -9.27 12.33
N TYR A 66 4.50 -8.09 12.71
CA TYR A 66 5.62 -7.51 11.98
C TYR A 66 6.88 -8.37 12.20
N PRO A 67 7.73 -8.64 11.18
CA PRO A 67 7.77 -8.09 9.82
C PRO A 67 7.14 -8.96 8.73
N THR A 68 6.34 -9.97 9.07
CA THR A 68 5.75 -10.87 8.04
C THR A 68 4.70 -10.18 7.19
N VAL A 69 4.25 -9.00 7.61
CA VAL A 69 3.37 -8.09 6.87
C VAL A 69 4.19 -7.24 5.90
N THR A 70 3.89 -7.35 4.62
CA THR A 70 4.52 -6.52 3.58
C THR A 70 3.50 -5.57 2.97
N ARG A 71 3.79 -4.25 2.98
CA ARG A 71 2.92 -3.26 2.33
C ARG A 71 2.85 -3.50 0.82
N VAL A 72 1.64 -3.60 0.28
CA VAL A 72 1.41 -3.74 -1.16
C VAL A 72 1.23 -2.34 -1.74
N LYS A 73 2.23 -1.86 -2.46
CA LYS A 73 2.12 -0.62 -3.23
C LYS A 73 1.56 -0.93 -4.61
N ARG A 74 0.25 -0.73 -4.82
CA ARG A 74 -0.33 -0.76 -6.16
C ARG A 74 0.14 0.47 -6.92
N THR A 75 1.12 0.30 -7.80
CA THR A 75 1.49 1.35 -8.74
C THR A 75 0.41 1.40 -9.80
N VAL A 76 -0.59 2.24 -9.59
CA VAL A 76 -1.60 2.53 -10.62
C VAL A 76 -0.92 3.42 -11.66
N SER A 77 -0.35 2.81 -12.70
CA SER A 77 -0.07 3.54 -13.91
C SER A 77 -1.41 3.78 -14.60
N TYR A 78 -1.96 4.98 -14.41
CA TYR A 78 -2.87 5.51 -15.41
C TYR A 78 -2.03 5.63 -16.67
N ALA A 79 -2.05 4.60 -17.53
CA ALA A 79 -1.76 4.81 -18.93
C ALA A 79 -2.74 5.92 -19.32
N ARG A 80 -2.22 7.16 -19.44
CA ARG A 80 -2.98 8.27 -20.03
C ARG A 80 -3.66 7.64 -21.23
N PRO A 81 -5.00 7.66 -21.35
CA PRO A 81 -5.60 7.27 -22.60
C PRO A 81 -4.86 8.12 -23.62
N GLN A 82 -4.02 7.49 -24.44
CA GLN A 82 -3.48 8.18 -25.57
C GLN A 82 -4.75 8.55 -26.30
N ILE A 83 -5.07 9.84 -26.28
CA ILE A 83 -5.88 10.48 -27.30
C ILE A 83 -5.03 10.32 -28.57
N ALA A 84 -4.87 9.06 -29.00
CA ALA A 84 -4.33 8.66 -30.25
C ALA A 84 -5.35 9.24 -31.18
N ARG A 85 -4.98 10.38 -31.75
CA ARG A 85 -5.74 11.16 -32.71
C ARG A 85 -6.55 10.17 -33.56
N PRO A 86 -7.86 10.39 -33.77
CA PRO A 86 -8.61 9.54 -34.68
C PRO A 86 -7.74 9.41 -35.93
N ARG A 87 -7.45 8.17 -36.32
CA ARG A 87 -6.62 7.89 -37.49
C ARG A 87 -7.44 8.35 -38.69
N GLU A 88 -7.40 9.65 -38.96
CA GLU A 88 -8.17 10.33 -39.99
C GLU A 88 -7.75 9.74 -41.32
N ARG A 89 -8.60 8.85 -41.84
CA ARG A 89 -8.43 8.29 -43.17
C ARG A 89 -9.13 9.24 -44.13
N THR A 90 -8.37 10.13 -44.73
CA THR A 90 -8.86 10.94 -45.85
C THR A 90 -9.16 10.00 -47.02
N VAL A 91 -10.43 9.83 -47.37
CA VAL A 91 -10.87 9.06 -48.54
C VAL A 91 -11.14 10.05 -49.67
N GLU A 92 -10.24 10.13 -50.63
CA GLU A 92 -10.47 10.88 -51.86
C GLU A 92 -11.40 10.08 -52.78
N ARG A 93 -12.55 10.67 -53.14
CA ARG A 93 -13.50 10.13 -54.12
C ARG A 93 -13.40 10.97 -55.39
N ARG A 94 -13.04 10.35 -56.52
CA ARG A 94 -13.13 10.97 -57.84
C ARG A 94 -14.43 10.54 -58.50
N ILE A 95 -15.27 11.54 -58.82
CA ILE A 95 -16.53 11.36 -59.54
C ILE A 95 -16.24 11.70 -61.00
N TYR A 96 -16.48 10.74 -61.89
CA TYR A 96 -16.52 10.99 -63.33
C TYR A 96 -17.98 11.06 -63.73
N TRP A 97 -18.35 12.20 -64.29
CA TRP A 97 -19.61 12.41 -64.99
C TRP A 97 -19.50 11.92 -66.43
#